data_AF-A0A1V2NMP4-F1
#
_entry.id   AF-A0A1V2NMP4-F1
#
_cell.length_a   1.000
_cell.length_b   1.000
_cell.length_c   1.000
_cell.angle_alpha   90.00
_cell.angle_beta   90.00
_cell.angle_gamma   90.00
#
_symmetry.space_group_name_H-M   'P 1'
#
loop_
_entity.id
_entity.type
_entity.pdbx_description
1 polymer ?
#
loop_
_entity_poly.entity_id
_entity_poly.type
_entity_poly.pdbx_seq_one_letter_code
_entity_poly.pdbx_strand_id
1 'polypeptide(L)'
;MPPWGDQWGVLTLVNFFAGGAALWATAAACLVAMSTEYDGIVTIIAIIVVPLLVAVPSALVALVVGLPVRLIPVARRWWLAHGEVTPIGAATGFVVLFVGVWVITASGSQPSSPGLPILLVGWGIFCLSAINFVWPQRWRRAAEFPVPDAPPPVTPRP
;
A
#
# COMPACT_ATOMS: atom_id res chain seq x y z
N MET A 1 3.25 -34.64 -1.11
CA MET A 1 3.67 -33.33 -1.67
C MET A 1 2.89 -32.25 -0.94
N PRO A 2 3.53 -31.30 -0.24
CA PRO A 2 2.79 -30.33 0.57
C PRO A 2 2.05 -29.33 -0.35
N PRO A 3 0.73 -29.08 -0.19
CA PRO A 3 -0.08 -28.20 -1.07
C PRO A 3 0.18 -26.69 -0.88
N TRP A 4 1.37 -26.30 -0.41
CA TRP A 4 1.65 -24.94 0.06
C TRP A 4 2.16 -24.00 -1.03
N GLY A 5 2.51 -24.48 -2.23
CA GLY A 5 3.11 -23.65 -3.29
C GLY A 5 2.17 -22.56 -3.83
N ASP A 6 0.91 -22.91 -4.10
CA ASP A 6 -0.04 -22.01 -4.78
C ASP A 6 -0.50 -20.83 -3.91
N GLN A 7 -0.68 -21.05 -2.61
CA GLN A 7 -1.16 -19.99 -1.71
C GLN A 7 -0.15 -18.83 -1.56
N TRP A 8 1.16 -19.11 -1.55
CA TRP A 8 2.17 -18.06 -1.45
C TRP A 8 2.29 -17.24 -2.74
N GLY A 9 2.15 -17.89 -3.90
CA GLY A 9 2.11 -17.22 -5.20
C GLY A 9 0.90 -16.31 -5.35
N VAL A 10 -0.29 -16.80 -4.97
CA VAL A 10 -1.54 -16.01 -5.02
C VAL A 10 -1.47 -14.80 -4.09
N LEU A 11 -0.97 -14.95 -2.86
CA LEU A 11 -0.85 -13.83 -1.92
C LEU A 11 0.15 -12.76 -2.39
N THR A 12 1.24 -13.16 -3.03
CA THR A 12 2.21 -12.20 -3.58
C THR A 12 1.66 -11.46 -4.79
N LEU A 13 0.91 -12.13 -5.66
CA LEU A 13 0.18 -11.50 -6.76
C LEU A 13 -0.87 -10.50 -6.25
N VAL A 14 -1.71 -10.92 -5.31
CA VAL A 14 -2.74 -10.04 -4.72
C VAL A 14 -2.11 -8.80 -4.09
N ASN A 15 -1.00 -8.95 -3.36
CA ASN A 15 -0.33 -7.80 -2.73
C ASN A 15 0.30 -6.86 -3.77
N PHE A 16 0.84 -7.42 -4.86
CA PHE A 16 1.40 -6.62 -5.95
C PHE A 16 0.31 -5.82 -6.67
N PHE A 17 -0.82 -6.45 -7.02
CA PHE A 17 -1.94 -5.77 -7.67
C PHE A 17 -2.63 -4.77 -6.73
N ALA A 18 -2.82 -5.13 -5.46
CA ALA A 18 -3.41 -4.22 -4.47
C ALA A 18 -2.50 -3.01 -4.21
N GLY A 19 -1.19 -3.22 -4.06
CA GLY A 19 -0.22 -2.14 -3.90
C GLY A 19 -0.12 -1.25 -5.14
N GLY A 20 -0.10 -1.84 -6.35
CA GLY A 20 -0.13 -1.10 -7.61
C GLY A 20 -1.41 -0.30 -7.81
N ALA A 21 -2.57 -0.86 -7.46
CA ALA A 21 -3.85 -0.17 -7.50
C ALA A 21 -3.91 0.99 -6.49
N ALA A 22 -3.38 0.81 -5.28
CA ALA A 22 -3.26 1.87 -4.29
C ALA A 22 -2.39 3.01 -4.82
N LEU A 23 -1.23 2.71 -5.42
CA LEU A 23 -0.35 3.71 -6.02
C LEU A 23 -1.03 4.47 -7.16
N TRP A 24 -1.71 3.76 -8.06
CA TRP A 24 -2.45 4.40 -9.14
C TRP A 24 -3.55 5.31 -8.59
N ALA A 25 -4.36 4.84 -7.64
CA ALA A 25 -5.46 5.61 -7.06
C ALA A 25 -4.96 6.85 -6.31
N THR A 26 -3.86 6.74 -5.56
CA THR A 26 -3.28 7.89 -4.85
C THR A 26 -2.66 8.91 -5.83
N ALA A 27 -1.97 8.46 -6.88
CA ALA A 27 -1.48 9.37 -7.92
C ALA A 27 -2.64 10.09 -8.65
N ALA A 28 -3.71 9.37 -8.97
CA ALA A 28 -4.91 9.96 -9.58
C ALA A 28 -5.54 11.01 -8.65
N ALA A 29 -5.68 10.69 -7.36
CA ALA A 29 -6.20 11.63 -6.36
C ALA A 29 -5.32 12.89 -6.22
N CYS A 30 -4.00 12.74 -6.21
CA CYS A 30 -3.07 13.89 -6.19
C CYS A 30 -3.25 14.78 -7.42
N LEU A 31 -3.38 14.19 -8.62
CA LEU A 31 -3.61 14.94 -9.86
C LEU A 31 -4.95 15.68 -9.84
N VAL A 32 -6.02 15.04 -9.38
CA VAL A 32 -7.33 15.69 -9.21
C VAL A 32 -7.26 16.82 -8.18
N ALA A 33 -6.54 16.62 -7.08
CA ALA A 33 -6.40 17.64 -6.04
C ALA A 33 -5.59 18.87 -6.51
N MET A 34 -4.69 18.68 -7.47
CA MET A 34 -3.89 19.77 -8.06
C MET A 34 -4.53 20.39 -9.31
N SER A 35 -5.52 19.73 -9.93
CA SER A 35 -6.16 20.26 -11.13
C SER A 35 -7.05 21.45 -10.78
N THR A 36 -6.67 22.64 -11.27
CA THR A 36 -7.44 23.87 -11.08
C THR A 36 -8.40 24.16 -12.23
N GLU A 37 -8.17 23.57 -13.41
CA GLU A 37 -8.97 23.76 -14.61
C GLU A 37 -9.32 22.40 -15.24
N TYR A 38 -10.59 22.24 -15.59
CA TYR A 38 -11.09 21.06 -16.29
C TYR A 38 -11.27 21.36 -17.77
N ASP A 39 -10.35 20.87 -18.60
CA ASP A 39 -10.36 21.03 -20.06
C ASP A 39 -11.01 19.81 -20.76
N GLY A 40 -12.00 19.19 -20.10
CA GLY A 40 -12.75 18.07 -20.68
C GLY A 40 -11.92 16.79 -20.83
N ILE A 41 -11.98 16.20 -22.04
CA ILE A 41 -11.44 14.87 -22.36
C ILE A 41 -9.94 14.75 -22.07
N VAL A 42 -9.16 15.81 -22.29
CA VAL A 42 -7.70 15.78 -22.06
C VAL A 42 -7.39 15.55 -20.59
N THR A 43 -8.10 16.24 -19.69
CA THR A 43 -7.96 16.08 -18.23
C THR A 43 -8.35 14.67 -17.79
N ILE A 44 -9.41 14.10 -18.36
CA ILE A 44 -9.84 12.72 -18.06
C ILE A 44 -8.76 11.72 -18.45
N ILE A 45 -8.20 11.85 -19.66
CA ILE A 45 -7.12 10.97 -20.13
C ILE A 45 -5.89 11.14 -19.24
N ALA A 46 -5.54 12.38 -18.87
CA ALA A 46 -4.41 12.66 -17.99
C ALA A 46 -4.57 12.03 -16.59
N ILE A 47 -5.75 12.11 -15.98
CA ILE A 47 -6.06 11.50 -14.67
C ILE A 47 -5.99 9.97 -14.71
N ILE A 48 -6.10 9.33 -15.88
CA ILE A 48 -5.98 7.87 -15.99
C ILE A 48 -4.55 7.46 -16.34
N VAL A 49 -3.98 8.09 -17.36
CA VAL A 49 -2.70 7.69 -17.98
C VAL A 49 -1.50 8.16 -17.16
N VAL A 50 -1.50 9.40 -16.66
CA VAL A 50 -0.35 9.95 -15.92
C VAL A 50 -0.13 9.19 -14.61
N PRO A 51 -1.15 8.89 -13.79
CA PRO A 51 -0.97 8.03 -12.62
C PRO A 51 -0.42 6.67 -12.95
N LEU A 52 -0.77 6.10 -14.10
CA LEU A 52 -0.27 4.80 -14.54
C LEU A 52 1.22 4.86 -14.87
N LEU A 53 1.64 5.92 -15.58
CA LEU A 53 3.05 6.19 -15.87
C LEU A 53 3.88 6.49 -14.62
N VAL A 54 3.28 6.96 -13.52
CA VAL A 54 3.97 7.19 -12.25
C VAL A 54 3.95 5.94 -11.37
N ALA A 55 2.80 5.27 -11.26
CA ALA A 55 2.60 4.12 -10.38
C ALA A 55 3.41 2.90 -10.82
N VAL A 56 3.49 2.61 -12.12
CA VAL A 56 4.24 1.45 -12.63
C VAL A 56 5.75 1.52 -12.29
N PRO A 57 6.48 2.58 -12.65
CA PRO A 57 7.89 2.68 -12.29
C PRO A 57 8.09 2.82 -10.78
N SER A 58 7.22 3.55 -10.06
CA SER A 58 7.27 3.60 -8.60
C SER A 58 7.12 2.21 -7.98
N ALA A 59 6.26 1.38 -8.57
CA ALA A 59 6.06 0.02 -8.11
C ALA A 59 7.26 -0.88 -8.38
N LEU A 60 7.90 -0.74 -9.54
CA LEU A 60 9.13 -1.44 -9.87
C LEU A 60 10.27 -1.04 -8.93
N VAL A 61 10.45 0.25 -8.65
CA VAL A 61 11.49 0.73 -7.72
C VAL A 61 11.25 0.20 -6.32
N ALA A 62 10.03 0.30 -5.81
CA ALA A 62 9.71 -0.21 -4.48
C ALA A 62 9.79 -1.74 -4.38
N LEU A 63 9.56 -2.48 -5.48
CA LEU A 63 9.84 -3.91 -5.55
C LEU A 63 11.34 -4.21 -5.47
N VAL A 64 12.18 -3.48 -6.20
CA VAL A 64 13.64 -3.64 -6.17
C VAL A 64 14.18 -3.33 -4.77
N VAL A 65 13.70 -2.26 -4.14
CA VAL A 65 14.10 -1.87 -2.78
C VAL A 65 13.52 -2.80 -1.71
N GLY A 66 12.34 -3.38 -1.93
CA GLY A 66 11.72 -4.38 -1.05
C GLY A 66 12.29 -5.79 -1.22
N LEU A 67 12.95 -6.07 -2.34
CA LEU A 67 13.60 -7.36 -2.63
C LEU A 67 14.59 -7.82 -1.55
N PRO A 68 15.52 -6.98 -1.03
CA PRO A 68 16.43 -7.39 0.03
C PRO A 68 15.72 -7.82 1.32
N VAL A 69 14.57 -7.23 1.65
CA VAL A 69 13.76 -7.65 2.82
C VAL A 69 13.21 -9.07 2.64
N ARG A 70 12.94 -9.48 1.40
CA ARG A 70 12.45 -10.83 1.06
C ARG A 70 13.58 -11.85 0.96
N LEU A 71 14.76 -11.43 0.51
CA LEU A 71 15.92 -12.31 0.32
C LEU A 71 16.65 -12.63 1.64
N ILE A 72 16.64 -11.72 2.61
CA ILE A 72 17.34 -11.93 3.89
C ILE A 72 16.37 -12.56 4.91
N PRO A 73 16.58 -13.83 5.32
CA PRO A 73 15.66 -14.54 6.22
C PRO A 73 15.56 -13.90 7.61
N VAL A 74 16.62 -13.21 8.06
CA VAL A 74 16.64 -12.46 9.33
C VAL A 74 15.72 -11.24 9.26
N ALA A 75 15.83 -10.46 8.19
CA ALA A 75 14.96 -9.32 7.93
C ALA A 75 13.51 -9.77 7.80
N ARG A 76 13.25 -10.84 7.03
CA ARG A 76 11.91 -11.42 6.88
C ARG A 76 11.27 -11.82 8.22
N ARG A 77 12.03 -12.43 9.15
CA ARG A 77 11.51 -12.81 10.48
C ARG A 77 11.22 -11.59 11.35
N TRP A 78 12.13 -10.61 11.39
CA TRP A 78 11.92 -9.37 12.15
C TRP A 78 10.71 -8.61 11.63
N TRP A 79 10.56 -8.57 10.32
CA TRP A 79 9.54 -7.80 9.64
C TRP A 79 8.16 -8.48 9.70
N LEU A 80 8.10 -9.83 9.71
CA LEU A 80 6.88 -10.58 10.07
C LEU A 80 6.49 -10.41 11.54
N ALA A 81 7.46 -10.25 12.45
CA ALA A 81 7.19 -9.96 13.85
C ALA A 81 6.65 -8.53 14.06
N HIS A 82 7.02 -7.59 13.20
CA HIS A 82 6.63 -6.18 13.23
C HIS A 82 5.77 -5.77 12.02
N GLY A 83 4.86 -6.65 11.58
CA GLY A 83 3.99 -6.37 10.42
C GLY A 83 3.16 -5.08 10.56
N GLU A 84 2.92 -4.63 11.79
CA GLU A 84 2.24 -3.38 12.15
C GLU A 84 3.00 -2.11 11.70
N VAL A 85 4.31 -2.19 11.42
CA VAL A 85 5.10 -1.06 10.94
C VAL A 85 4.72 -0.66 9.52
N THR A 86 4.18 -1.59 8.73
CA THR A 86 3.78 -1.36 7.33
C THR A 86 2.48 -0.58 7.15
N PRO A 87 1.38 -0.82 7.91
CA PRO A 87 0.23 0.09 7.89
C PRO A 87 0.58 1.45 8.48
N ILE A 88 1.42 1.52 9.53
CA ILE A 88 1.85 2.80 10.11
C ILE A 88 2.64 3.60 9.08
N GLY A 89 3.62 2.99 8.42
CA GLY A 89 4.39 3.63 7.36
C GLY A 89 3.52 4.09 6.18
N ALA A 90 2.49 3.32 5.82
CA ALA A 90 1.57 3.68 4.74
C ALA A 90 0.71 4.88 5.15
N ALA A 91 0.16 4.87 6.37
CA ALA A 91 -0.62 5.98 6.90
C ALA A 91 0.24 7.25 7.03
N THR A 92 1.45 7.14 7.57
CA THR A 92 2.39 8.27 7.66
C THR A 92 2.76 8.80 6.29
N GLY A 93 3.10 7.93 5.32
CA GLY A 93 3.40 8.33 3.95
C GLY A 93 2.23 9.05 3.28
N PHE A 94 1.00 8.56 3.49
CA PHE A 94 -0.22 9.19 2.98
C PHE A 94 -0.48 10.57 3.60
N VAL A 95 -0.28 10.73 4.91
CA VAL A 95 -0.41 12.03 5.58
C VAL A 95 0.64 13.02 5.06
N VAL A 96 1.89 12.60 4.90
CA VAL A 96 2.96 13.45 4.35
C VAL A 96 2.66 13.83 2.90
N LEU A 97 2.11 12.91 2.10
CA LEU A 97 1.62 13.20 0.74
C LEU A 97 0.55 14.29 0.75
N PHE A 98 -0.46 14.13 1.60
CA PHE A 98 -1.55 15.09 1.71
C PHE A 98 -1.05 16.49 2.09
N VAL A 99 -0.12 16.57 3.05
CA VAL A 99 0.54 17.83 3.41
C VAL A 99 1.32 18.41 2.23
N GLY A 100 2.05 17.58 1.47
CA GLY A 100 2.75 18.02 0.26
C GLY A 100 1.80 18.62 -0.78
N VAL A 101 0.68 17.96 -1.07
CA VAL A 101 -0.36 18.47 -1.99
C VAL A 101 -0.91 19.80 -1.48
N TRP A 102 -1.28 19.88 -0.19
CA TRP A 102 -1.81 21.09 0.43
C TRP A 102 -0.84 22.28 0.33
N VAL A 103 0.44 22.04 0.58
CA VAL A 103 1.46 23.09 0.47
C VAL A 103 1.57 23.57 -0.97
N ILE A 104 1.56 22.68 -1.97
CA ILE A 104 1.62 23.06 -3.40
C ILE A 104 0.39 23.88 -3.79
N THR A 105 -0.81 23.47 -3.39
CA THR A 105 -2.05 24.19 -3.73
C THR A 105 -2.12 25.55 -3.03
N ALA A 106 -1.59 25.67 -1.80
CA ALA A 106 -1.60 26.92 -1.05
C ALA A 106 -0.51 27.93 -1.46
N SER A 107 0.67 27.45 -1.89
CA SER A 107 1.83 28.31 -2.22
C SER A 107 2.08 28.50 -3.71
N GLY A 108 1.34 27.82 -4.57
CA GLY A 108 1.55 27.78 -6.01
C GLY A 108 2.72 26.86 -6.42
N SER A 109 2.73 26.42 -7.67
CA SER A 109 3.69 25.44 -8.22
C SER A 109 5.08 26.04 -8.52
N GLN A 110 5.60 26.90 -7.65
CA GLN A 110 6.94 27.45 -7.82
C GLN A 110 7.99 26.35 -7.54
N PRO A 111 9.06 26.26 -8.33
CA PRO A 111 10.10 25.24 -8.16
C PRO A 111 10.89 25.36 -6.85
N SER A 112 10.82 26.51 -6.17
CA SER A 112 11.34 26.77 -4.84
C SER A 112 10.34 26.48 -3.70
N SER A 113 9.11 26.06 -4.02
CA SER A 113 8.10 25.74 -3.01
C SER A 113 8.50 24.50 -2.21
N PRO A 114 8.34 24.51 -0.87
CA PRO A 114 8.67 23.35 -0.04
C PRO A 114 7.71 22.16 -0.26
N GLY A 115 6.61 22.33 -1.00
CA GLY A 115 5.61 21.29 -1.20
C GLY A 115 6.08 20.13 -2.07
N LEU A 116 6.87 20.39 -3.11
CA LEU A 116 7.38 19.36 -4.04
C LEU A 116 8.31 18.34 -3.34
N PRO A 117 9.33 18.75 -2.55
CA PRO A 117 10.16 17.79 -1.82
C PRO A 117 9.37 17.04 -0.73
N ILE A 118 8.41 17.68 -0.05
CA ILE A 118 7.53 17.00 0.93
C ILE A 118 6.70 15.92 0.23
N LEU A 119 6.15 16.24 -0.95
CA LEU A 119 5.37 15.30 -1.75
C LEU A 119 6.22 14.11 -2.20
N LEU A 120 7.46 14.33 -2.67
CA LEU A 120 8.38 13.25 -3.05
C LEU A 120 8.74 12.34 -1.87
N VAL A 121 8.99 12.91 -0.69
CA VAL A 121 9.29 12.14 0.52
C VAL A 121 8.07 11.31 0.94
N GLY A 122 6.88 11.92 0.99
CA GLY A 122 5.64 11.21 1.28
C GLY A 122 5.37 10.09 0.27
N TRP A 123 5.62 10.36 -1.02
CA TRP A 123 5.45 9.40 -2.10
C TRP A 123 6.37 8.20 -1.94
N GLY A 124 7.65 8.43 -1.63
CA GLY A 124 8.62 7.35 -1.41
C GLY A 124 8.24 6.46 -0.23
N ILE A 125 7.87 7.08 0.90
CA ILE A 125 7.41 6.35 2.10
C ILE A 125 6.16 5.53 1.78
N PHE A 126 5.18 6.14 1.11
CA PHE A 126 3.94 5.48 0.72
C PHE A 126 4.19 4.31 -0.24
N CYS A 127 5.05 4.48 -1.26
CA CYS A 127 5.41 3.42 -2.21
C CYS A 127 6.06 2.22 -1.54
N LEU A 128 7.05 2.47 -0.68
CA LEU A 128 7.73 1.42 0.05
C LEU A 128 6.76 0.66 0.96
N SER A 129 5.86 1.39 1.62
CA SER A 129 4.92 0.79 2.55
C SER A 129 3.76 0.05 1.88
N ALA A 130 3.27 0.53 0.73
CA ALA A 130 2.18 -0.10 -0.02
C ALA A 130 2.62 -1.41 -0.67
N ILE A 131 3.86 -1.50 -1.17
CA ILE A 131 4.36 -2.70 -1.87
C ILE A 131 4.94 -3.72 -0.92
N ASN A 132 5.55 -3.23 0.16
CA ASN A 132 5.90 -4.06 1.29
C ASN A 132 4.76 -4.00 2.31
N PHE A 133 3.51 -3.95 1.88
CA PHE A 133 2.43 -4.13 2.83
C PHE A 133 2.38 -5.60 3.23
N VAL A 134 2.41 -5.89 4.53
CA VAL A 134 2.09 -7.24 5.01
C VAL A 134 1.10 -7.16 6.12
N TRP A 135 0.00 -7.87 5.91
CA TRP A 135 -1.06 -7.96 6.88
C TRP A 135 -0.55 -8.66 8.14
N PRO A 136 -0.66 -8.03 9.33
CA PRO A 136 -0.28 -8.67 10.58
C PRO A 136 -1.11 -9.94 10.80
N GLN A 137 -0.44 -11.08 10.90
CA GLN A 137 -1.10 -12.38 11.14
C GLN A 137 -1.88 -12.40 12.48
N ARG A 138 -1.50 -11.54 13.42
CA ARG A 138 -2.17 -11.34 14.71
C ARG A 138 -3.62 -10.84 14.52
N TRP A 139 -3.85 -9.97 13.54
CA TRP A 139 -5.19 -9.43 13.27
C TRP A 139 -6.06 -10.42 12.49
N ARG A 140 -5.45 -11.38 11.74
CA ARG A 140 -6.19 -12.51 11.15
C ARG A 140 -6.73 -13.47 12.22
N ARG A 141 -5.95 -13.77 13.26
CA ARG A 141 -6.43 -14.62 14.38
C ARG A 141 -7.54 -13.97 15.20
N ALA A 142 -7.56 -12.63 15.29
CA ALA A 142 -8.63 -11.92 15.98
C ALA A 142 -9.96 -11.92 15.19
N ALA A 143 -9.91 -12.06 13.86
CA ALA A 143 -11.10 -12.15 13.01
C ALA A 143 -11.70 -13.57 12.98
N GLU A 144 -10.92 -14.61 13.32
CA GLU A 144 -11.43 -15.92 13.70
C GLU A 144 -12.00 -15.82 15.12
N PHE A 145 -13.20 -15.27 15.25
CA PHE A 145 -13.94 -15.33 16.51
C PHE A 145 -14.09 -16.78 16.98
N PRO A 146 -13.99 -17.08 18.28
CA PRO A 146 -14.35 -18.38 18.81
C PRO A 146 -15.79 -18.67 18.39
N VAL A 147 -16.00 -19.76 17.64
CA VAL A 147 -17.34 -20.35 17.53
C VAL A 147 -17.77 -20.62 18.97
N PRO A 148 -18.86 -20.00 19.48
CA PRO A 148 -19.35 -20.29 20.82
C PRO A 148 -19.62 -21.78 20.90
N ASP A 149 -18.90 -22.44 21.81
CA ASP A 149 -18.94 -23.86 22.17
C ASP A 149 -19.99 -24.69 21.42
N ALA A 150 -19.53 -25.44 20.40
CA ALA A 150 -20.33 -26.56 19.92
C ALA A 150 -20.66 -27.44 21.14
N PRO A 151 -21.95 -27.72 21.42
CA PRO A 151 -22.32 -28.50 22.59
C PRO A 151 -21.62 -29.86 22.57
N PRO A 152 -21.17 -30.37 23.72
CA PRO A 152 -20.46 -31.64 23.77
C PRO A 152 -21.32 -32.74 23.15
N PRO A 153 -20.72 -33.71 22.43
CA PRO A 153 -21.46 -34.79 21.81
C PRO A 153 -22.24 -35.54 22.89
N VAL A 154 -23.58 -35.53 22.77
CA VAL A 154 -24.47 -36.31 23.63
C VAL A 154 -24.18 -37.78 23.33
N THR A 155 -23.43 -38.43 24.21
CA THR A 155 -23.31 -39.89 24.18
C THR A 155 -24.66 -40.49 24.57
N PRO A 156 -25.33 -41.28 23.72
CA PRO A 156 -26.50 -42.03 24.16
C PRO A 156 -26.05 -43.02 25.23
N ARG A 157 -26.63 -42.93 26.43
CA ARG A 157 -26.44 -43.97 27.45
C ARG A 157 -27.23 -45.23 27.03
N PRO A 158 -26.66 -46.43 27.25
CA PRO A 158 -27.31 -47.71 26.95
C PRO A 158 -28.54 -47.96 27.84
#